data_AF-A0A9J6GNR8-F1
#
_entry.id   AF-A0A9J6GNR8-F1
#
_cell.length_a   1.000
_cell.length_b   1.000
_cell.length_c   1.000
_cell.angle_alpha   90.00
_cell.angle_beta   90.00
_cell.angle_gamma   90.00
#
_symmetry.space_group_name_H-M   'P 1'
#
loop_
_entity.id
_entity.type
_entity.pdbx_description
1 polymer ?
#
loop_
_entity_poly.entity_id
_entity_poly.type
_entity_poly.pdbx_seq_one_letter_code
_entity_poly.pdbx_strand_id
1 'polypeptide(L)'
;MYLLGVVSIVCALAVAGMVVYLTSKKGKDDDKKEEENFEPPSSVLGNYSKWAAVTDAAPCVNASRWMYGLGGNAFDAAVATLLCHTLASPSTNGIGGGFMATVYLAYVKAFLYWFAVANVLMGV
;
A
#
# COMPACT_ATOMS: atom_id res chain seq x y z
N MET A 1 -27.00 -27.62 19.15
CA MET A 1 -26.45 -26.43 19.84
C MET A 1 -24.97 -26.58 20.20
N TYR A 2 -24.52 -27.71 20.77
CA TYR A 2 -23.10 -27.91 21.13
C TYR A 2 -22.13 -27.90 19.94
N LEU A 3 -22.49 -28.56 18.83
CA LEU A 3 -21.67 -28.60 17.61
C LEU A 3 -21.45 -27.22 16.96
N LEU A 4 -22.48 -26.35 16.94
CA LEU A 4 -22.36 -24.99 16.41
C LEU A 4 -21.46 -24.10 17.30
N GLY A 5 -21.50 -24.31 18.61
CA GLY A 5 -20.62 -23.61 19.55
C GLY A 5 -19.15 -24.00 19.39
N VAL A 6 -18.85 -25.29 19.19
CA VAL A 6 -17.48 -25.77 18.98
C VAL A 6 -16.88 -25.20 17.69
N VAL A 7 -17.65 -25.14 16.60
CA VAL A 7 -17.17 -24.56 15.32
C VAL A 7 -16.82 -23.07 15.50
N SER A 8 -17.64 -22.31 16.20
CA SER A 8 -17.37 -20.88 16.46
C SER A 8 -16.09 -20.66 17.25
N ILE A 9 -15.86 -21.47 18.29
CA ILE A 9 -14.65 -21.37 19.14
C ILE A 9 -13.40 -21.74 18.33
N VAL A 10 -13.46 -22.79 17.51
CA VAL A 10 -12.33 -23.20 16.66
C VAL A 10 -12.02 -22.13 15.61
N CYS A 11 -13.03 -21.53 14.99
CA CYS A 11 -12.85 -20.41 14.06
C CYS A 11 -12.24 -19.19 14.76
N ALA A 12 -12.70 -18.84 15.96
CA ALA A 12 -12.17 -17.71 16.72
C ALA A 12 -10.69 -17.89 17.08
N LEU A 13 -10.29 -19.09 17.50
CA LEU A 13 -8.89 -19.41 17.81
C LEU A 13 -8.01 -19.43 16.56
N ALA A 14 -8.52 -19.92 15.43
CA ALA A 14 -7.80 -19.89 14.16
C ALA A 14 -7.57 -18.44 13.68
N VAL A 15 -8.59 -17.59 13.77
CA VAL A 15 -8.49 -16.17 13.40
C VAL A 15 -7.54 -15.43 14.35
N ALA A 16 -7.65 -15.66 15.66
CA ALA A 16 -6.73 -15.05 16.64
C ALA A 16 -5.28 -15.49 16.42
N GLY A 17 -5.04 -16.77 16.15
CA GLY A 17 -3.72 -17.31 15.82
C GLY A 17 -3.17 -16.70 14.53
N MET A 18 -4.01 -16.54 13.50
CA MET A 18 -3.59 -15.91 12.25
C MET A 18 -3.23 -14.43 12.46
N VAL A 19 -4.02 -13.69 13.24
CA VAL A 19 -3.73 -12.28 13.57
C VAL A 19 -2.41 -12.13 14.33
N VAL A 20 -2.16 -12.97 15.34
CA VAL A 20 -0.90 -12.96 16.12
C VAL A 20 0.32 -13.35 15.26
N TYR A 21 0.14 -14.30 14.35
CA TYR A 21 1.18 -14.69 13.40
C TYR A 21 1.54 -13.53 12.45
N LEU A 22 0.53 -12.80 11.96
CA LEU A 22 0.74 -11.65 11.07
C LEU A 22 1.40 -10.47 11.81
N THR A 23 1.05 -10.21 13.07
CA THR A 23 1.68 -9.15 13.85
C THR A 23 3.11 -9.50 14.28
N SER A 24 3.46 -10.78 14.40
CA SER A 24 4.85 -11.22 14.66
C SER A 24 5.80 -10.98 13.49
N LYS A 25 5.27 -10.79 12.28
CA LYS A 25 6.05 -10.48 11.07
C LYS A 25 6.31 -8.98 10.89
N LYS A 26 6.16 -8.15 11.93
CA LYS A 26 6.40 -6.71 11.85
C LYS A 26 7.86 -6.45 11.45
N GLY A 27 8.03 -6.16 10.17
CA GLY A 27 9.30 -5.84 9.53
C GLY A 27 9.94 -4.66 10.23
N LYS A 28 11.23 -4.78 10.46
CA LYS A 28 12.08 -3.71 10.98
C LYS A 28 12.32 -2.73 9.84
N ASP A 29 11.54 -1.67 9.78
CA ASP A 29 11.75 -0.56 8.85
C ASP A 29 12.76 0.41 9.49
N ASP A 30 13.95 0.51 8.88
CA ASP A 30 15.03 1.38 9.33
C ASP A 30 14.71 2.84 8.95
N ASP A 31 13.96 3.54 9.80
CA ASP A 31 13.74 4.99 9.72
C ASP A 31 15.04 5.74 9.99
N LYS A 32 15.81 6.05 8.94
CA LYS A 32 16.88 7.04 9.00
C LYS A 32 16.26 8.43 8.89
N LYS A 33 16.09 9.09 10.03
CA LYS A 33 15.81 10.53 10.08
C LYS A 33 17.09 11.27 9.70
N GLU A 34 17.20 11.71 8.46
CA GLU A 34 18.23 12.68 8.05
C GLU A 34 17.79 14.07 8.53
N GLU A 35 18.65 14.68 9.35
CA GLU A 35 18.53 16.06 9.82
C GLU A 35 18.89 16.98 8.64
N GLU A 36 17.90 17.64 8.03
CA GLU A 36 18.12 18.45 6.83
C GLU A 36 18.91 19.73 7.15
N ASN A 37 20.17 19.76 6.71
CA ASN A 37 20.84 21.00 6.34
C ASN A 37 20.43 21.30 4.89
N PHE A 38 19.76 22.42 4.65
CA PHE A 38 19.13 22.73 3.35
C PHE A 38 20.18 23.22 2.35
N GLU A 39 21.00 22.30 1.85
CA GLU A 39 21.73 22.45 0.59
C GLU A 39 20.88 21.84 -0.54
N PRO A 40 20.81 22.48 -1.72
CA PRO A 40 20.04 21.92 -2.83
C PRO A 40 20.58 20.52 -3.18
N PRO A 41 19.76 19.47 -3.15
CA PRO A 41 20.24 18.12 -3.39
C PRO A 41 20.71 18.00 -4.84
N SER A 42 21.98 17.61 -5.03
CA SER A 42 22.49 17.24 -6.33
C SER A 42 21.79 15.94 -6.78
N SER A 43 20.85 16.06 -7.71
CA SER A 43 20.08 14.91 -8.21
C SER A 43 20.73 14.34 -9.47
N VAL A 44 21.07 13.06 -9.44
CA VAL A 44 21.59 12.34 -10.61
C VAL A 44 20.42 11.82 -11.44
N LEU A 45 20.41 12.10 -12.74
CA LEU A 45 19.39 11.56 -13.65
C LEU A 45 19.59 10.05 -13.82
N GLY A 46 18.70 9.25 -13.23
CA GLY A 46 18.70 7.80 -13.36
C GLY A 46 18.17 7.33 -14.72
N ASN A 47 18.54 6.10 -15.12
CA ASN A 47 17.95 5.43 -16.27
C ASN A 47 16.65 4.71 -15.87
N TYR A 48 15.53 5.19 -16.39
CA TYR A 48 14.19 4.67 -16.10
C TYR A 48 13.48 4.13 -17.34
N SER A 49 14.21 3.71 -18.38
CA SER A 49 13.62 3.24 -19.65
C SER A 49 12.72 1.99 -19.52
N LYS A 50 12.79 1.26 -18.40
CA LYS A 50 12.00 0.03 -18.17
C LYS A 50 10.83 0.26 -17.22
N TRP A 51 11.10 0.87 -16.07
CA TRP A 51 10.11 1.13 -15.04
C TRP A 51 10.62 2.22 -14.09
N ALA A 52 9.70 2.92 -13.45
CA ALA A 52 9.97 3.86 -12.37
C ALA A 52 8.80 3.85 -11.40
N ALA A 53 9.09 4.09 -10.11
CA ALA A 53 8.11 4.34 -9.09
C ALA A 53 8.61 5.49 -8.21
N VAL A 54 7.72 6.39 -7.85
CA VAL A 54 8.01 7.55 -6.99
C VAL A 54 6.94 7.62 -5.92
N THR A 55 7.36 7.86 -4.69
CA THR A 55 6.48 8.07 -3.54
C THR A 55 7.16 9.02 -2.56
N ASP A 56 6.34 9.81 -1.88
CA ASP A 56 6.67 10.66 -0.73
C ASP A 56 6.90 9.85 0.57
N ALA A 57 6.50 8.58 0.61
CA ALA A 57 6.87 7.66 1.67
C ALA A 57 8.15 6.90 1.26
N ALA A 58 9.32 7.43 1.64
CA ALA A 58 10.63 6.85 1.35
C ALA A 58 10.72 5.31 1.50
N PRO A 59 10.22 4.67 2.58
CA PRO A 59 10.28 3.21 2.70
C PRO A 59 9.39 2.46 1.69
N CYS A 60 8.32 3.08 1.20
CA CYS A 60 7.31 2.41 0.37
C CYS A 60 7.72 2.20 -1.09
N VAL A 61 8.78 2.85 -1.56
CA VAL A 61 9.36 2.57 -2.89
C VAL A 61 9.91 1.14 -2.97
N ASN A 62 10.26 0.53 -1.84
CA ASN A 62 10.77 -0.84 -1.83
C ASN A 62 9.64 -1.86 -2.07
N ALA A 63 8.40 -1.53 -1.69
CA ALA A 63 7.24 -2.38 -1.95
C ALA A 63 6.93 -2.49 -3.45
N SER A 64 7.01 -1.37 -4.19
CA SER A 64 6.87 -1.40 -5.67
C SER A 64 8.00 -2.18 -6.33
N ARG A 65 9.25 -2.01 -5.88
CA ARG A 65 10.39 -2.81 -6.35
C ARG A 65 10.17 -4.29 -6.17
N TRP A 66 9.71 -4.68 -4.97
CA TRP A 66 9.45 -6.07 -4.64
C TRP A 66 8.35 -6.67 -5.51
N MET A 67 7.21 -5.97 -5.67
CA MET A 67 6.12 -6.44 -6.53
C MET A 67 6.51 -6.55 -8.00
N TYR A 68 7.27 -5.58 -8.51
CA TYR A 68 7.78 -5.65 -9.88
C TYR A 68 8.75 -6.83 -10.06
N GLY A 69 9.59 -7.10 -9.04
CA GLY A 69 10.49 -8.26 -9.01
C GLY A 69 9.78 -9.62 -9.05
N LEU A 70 8.51 -9.68 -8.61
CA LEU A 70 7.67 -10.87 -8.72
C LEU A 70 7.02 -11.04 -10.11
N GLY A 71 7.35 -10.16 -11.08
CA GLY A 71 6.73 -10.15 -12.40
C GLY A 71 5.40 -9.38 -12.45
N GLY A 72 5.09 -8.59 -11.41
CA GLY A 72 3.94 -7.69 -11.39
C GLY A 72 4.08 -6.55 -12.41
N ASN A 73 2.95 -6.03 -12.87
CA ASN A 73 2.91 -4.89 -13.78
C ASN A 73 2.97 -3.55 -12.99
N ALA A 74 2.91 -2.42 -13.71
CA ALA A 74 2.92 -1.10 -13.09
C ALA A 74 1.74 -0.85 -12.15
N PHE A 75 0.58 -1.46 -12.42
CA PHE A 75 -0.61 -1.38 -11.56
C PHE A 75 -0.40 -2.17 -10.26
N ASP A 76 0.15 -3.39 -10.33
CA ASP A 76 0.44 -4.21 -9.14
C ASP A 76 1.46 -3.52 -8.21
N ALA A 77 2.50 -2.91 -8.80
CA ALA A 77 3.49 -2.12 -8.08
C ALA A 77 2.87 -0.88 -7.41
N ALA A 78 1.90 -0.23 -8.08
CA ALA A 78 1.17 0.90 -7.51
C ALA A 78 0.28 0.48 -6.34
N VAL A 79 -0.43 -0.66 -6.43
CA VAL A 79 -1.27 -1.17 -5.34
C VAL A 79 -0.43 -1.51 -4.11
N ALA A 80 0.71 -2.19 -4.26
CA ALA A 80 1.57 -2.46 -3.11
C ALA A 80 2.17 -1.19 -2.49
N THR A 81 2.48 -0.19 -3.30
CA THR A 81 2.93 1.11 -2.80
C THR A 81 1.82 1.79 -2.01
N LEU A 82 0.57 1.77 -2.49
CA LEU A 82 -0.58 2.35 -1.81
C LEU A 82 -0.85 1.66 -0.45
N LEU A 83 -0.74 0.32 -0.41
CA LEU A 83 -0.87 -0.46 0.82
C LEU A 83 0.23 -0.12 1.82
N CYS A 84 1.48 -0.02 1.37
CA CYS A 84 2.57 0.43 2.23
C CYS A 84 2.35 1.86 2.74
N HIS A 85 1.93 2.77 1.86
CA HIS A 85 1.72 4.16 2.21
C HIS A 85 0.62 4.31 3.28
N THR A 86 -0.41 3.46 3.22
CA THR A 86 -1.48 3.42 4.25
C THR A 86 -0.92 3.06 5.63
N LEU A 87 0.15 2.26 5.70
CA LEU A 87 0.81 1.88 6.96
C LEU A 87 1.86 2.91 7.39
N ALA A 88 2.59 3.50 6.45
CA ALA A 88 3.63 4.49 6.74
C ALA A 88 3.05 5.85 7.18
N SER A 89 1.95 6.28 6.54
CA SER A 89 1.31 7.58 6.75
C SER A 89 -0.21 7.45 6.94
N PRO A 90 -0.67 6.81 8.04
CA PRO A 90 -2.09 6.56 8.28
C PRO A 90 -2.91 7.83 8.55
N SER A 91 -2.27 8.96 8.84
CA SER A 91 -2.95 10.24 9.09
C SER A 91 -3.52 10.89 7.82
N THR A 92 -2.93 10.59 6.66
CA THR A 92 -3.32 11.18 5.36
C THR A 92 -3.83 10.14 4.38
N ASN A 93 -3.57 8.86 4.63
CA ASN A 93 -3.95 7.76 3.77
C ASN A 93 -4.68 6.70 4.57
N GLY A 94 -5.66 6.03 3.97
CA GLY A 94 -6.52 5.10 4.69
C GLY A 94 -7.18 4.09 3.76
N ILE A 95 -7.35 2.87 4.27
CA ILE A 95 -8.01 1.78 3.52
C ILE A 95 -9.51 2.02 3.33
N GLY A 96 -10.12 2.83 4.20
CA GLY A 96 -11.55 3.17 4.17
C GLY A 96 -11.88 4.49 3.47
N GLY A 97 -10.90 5.13 2.83
CA GLY A 97 -11.09 6.38 2.10
C GLY A 97 -11.49 6.17 0.64
N GLY A 98 -11.09 7.10 -0.23
CA GLY A 98 -11.15 6.96 -1.67
C GLY A 98 -9.79 7.20 -2.31
N PHE A 99 -9.56 6.62 -3.49
CA PHE A 99 -8.32 6.80 -4.25
C PHE A 99 -8.62 7.07 -5.72
N MET A 100 -7.70 7.81 -6.35
CA MET A 100 -7.75 8.14 -7.77
C MET A 100 -6.55 7.55 -8.48
N ALA A 101 -6.81 6.80 -9.53
CA ALA A 101 -5.77 6.23 -10.37
C ALA A 101 -6.03 6.55 -11.83
N THR A 102 -5.02 7.10 -12.50
CA THR A 102 -5.01 7.24 -13.95
C THR A 102 -4.12 6.16 -14.53
N VAL A 103 -4.70 5.23 -15.27
CA VAL A 103 -3.98 4.09 -15.83
C VAL A 103 -3.85 4.28 -17.34
N TYR A 104 -2.61 4.27 -17.82
CA TYR A 104 -2.29 4.28 -19.24
C TYR A 104 -1.91 2.86 -19.66
N LEU A 105 -2.70 2.27 -20.56
CA LEU A 105 -2.35 1.00 -21.20
C LEU A 105 -1.65 1.26 -22.52
N ALA A 106 -0.70 0.41 -22.90
CA ALA A 106 0.04 0.54 -24.16
C ALA A 106 -0.88 0.49 -25.41
N TYR A 107 -2.02 -0.17 -25.30
CA TYR A 107 -2.93 -0.45 -26.43
C TYR A 107 -4.30 0.26 -26.31
N VAL A 108 -4.61 0.86 -25.16
CA VAL A 108 -5.93 1.44 -24.87
C VAL A 108 -5.75 2.88 -24.40
N LYS A 109 -6.67 3.78 -24.77
CA LYS A 109 -6.67 5.16 -24.24
C LYS A 109 -6.79 5.13 -22.71
N ALA A 110 -6.21 6.15 -22.06
CA ALA A 110 -6.16 6.28 -20.60
C ALA A 110 -7.53 6.06 -19.95
N PHE A 111 -7.55 5.30 -18.85
CA PHE A 111 -8.75 5.09 -18.05
C PHE A 111 -8.55 5.67 -16.65
N LEU A 112 -9.57 6.39 -16.18
CA LEU A 112 -9.63 6.99 -14.85
C LEU A 112 -10.41 6.06 -13.93
N TYR A 113 -9.74 5.51 -12.92
CA TYR A 113 -10.38 4.81 -11.81
C TYR A 113 -10.63 5.81 -10.68
N TRP A 114 -11.91 6.05 -10.39
CA TRP A 114 -12.38 6.81 -9.24
C TRP A 114 -13.09 5.86 -8.29
N PHE A 115 -12.41 5.47 -7.20
CA PHE A 115 -13.05 4.74 -6.12
C PHE A 115 -13.22 5.70 -4.94
N ALA A 116 -14.44 6.19 -4.75
CA ALA A 116 -14.86 6.85 -3.52
C ALA A 116 -15.85 5.94 -2.81
N VAL A 117 -15.65 5.71 -1.51
CA VAL A 117 -16.72 5.13 -0.68
C VAL A 117 -17.86 6.13 -0.68
N ALA A 118 -18.89 5.85 -1.49
CA ALA A 118 -20.12 6.63 -1.51
C ALA A 118 -20.90 6.34 -0.23
N ASN A 119 -20.57 7.06 0.86
CA ASN A 119 -21.43 7.26 2.03
C ASN A 119 -20.95 8.43 2.91
N VAL A 120 -21.12 9.66 2.40
CA VAL A 120 -21.46 10.87 3.19
C VAL A 120 -22.48 11.68 2.37
N LEU A 121 -23.62 11.08 2.05
CA LEU A 121 -24.80 11.78 1.54
C LEU A 121 -26.02 11.22 2.28
N MET A 122 -26.21 11.68 3.52
CA MET A 122 -27.49 11.90 4.22
C MET A 122 -27.19 12.18 5.71
N GLY A 123 -27.25 13.45 6.13
CA GLY A 123 -27.50 13.81 7.52
C GLY A 123 -26.43 14.61 8.28
N VAL A 124 -26.03 15.79 7.78
CA VAL A 124 -25.86 17.01 8.62
C VAL A 124 -26.37 18.19 7.81
#